data_AF-A0A8J2ZF98-F1
#
_entry.id   AF-A0A8J2ZF98-F1
#
_cell.length_a   1.000
_cell.length_b   1.000
_cell.length_c   1.000
_cell.angle_alpha   90.00
_cell.angle_beta   90.00
_cell.angle_gamma   90.00
#
_symmetry.space_group_name_H-M   'P 1'
#
loop_
_entity.id
_entity.type
_entity.pdbx_description
1 polymer ?
#
loop_
_entity_poly.entity_id
_entity_poly.type
_entity_poly.pdbx_seq_one_letter_code
_entity_poly.pdbx_strand_id
1 'polypeptide(L)'
;MDARGGASRRPAAELSGQAPEPAAGAGAPSLGPRVTIAPPRRHAPRAAGDAAPAPRYTACAMNWVDGVVLAILAVSAILAFFRGLVREVLGIGAWVAAAVAAFLAWPEVRPWVGEHVEPDWLANAVAAGGVFLVVLLVLKVVVAWIAARVERSALGGVDRALGLVFGLARGAFVVVLAYILAERFFPMDRWPADVREARALPLVSDGARWLVAQLPPEIRPGIEGPPERPVPGLDDLLRPPARDRT
;
A
#
# COMPACT_ATOMS: atom_id res chain seq x y z
N MET A 1 2.87 63.73 -15.85
CA MET A 1 3.50 65.03 -15.60
C MET A 1 3.42 65.27 -14.09
N ASP A 2 4.56 65.11 -13.43
CA ASP A 2 4.97 65.57 -12.09
C ASP A 2 4.11 65.34 -10.83
N ALA A 3 4.64 65.22 -9.60
CA ALA A 3 5.91 64.80 -9.00
C ALA A 3 5.80 65.15 -7.50
N ARG A 4 6.67 64.51 -6.68
CA ARG A 4 7.13 64.90 -5.33
C ARG A 4 6.14 64.63 -4.18
N GLY A 5 6.54 64.04 -3.04
CA GLY A 5 7.87 63.90 -2.43
C GLY A 5 7.85 64.61 -1.07
N GLY A 6 8.19 63.92 0.02
CA GLY A 6 8.22 64.54 1.35
C GLY A 6 8.51 63.59 2.49
N ALA A 7 9.73 63.05 2.55
CA ALA A 7 10.31 62.48 3.76
C ALA A 7 11.00 63.61 4.55
N SER A 8 10.75 63.71 5.86
CA SER A 8 11.50 64.58 6.77
C SER A 8 12.18 63.77 7.86
N ARG A 9 13.46 64.08 8.06
CA ARG A 9 14.42 63.49 9.00
C ARG A 9 14.46 64.32 10.30
N ARG A 10 14.69 63.64 11.45
CA ARG A 10 15.58 63.91 12.64
C ARG A 10 15.86 65.36 13.09
N PRO A 11 16.04 65.67 14.40
CA PRO A 11 17.24 65.33 15.23
C PRO A 11 16.92 65.00 16.72
N ALA A 12 17.70 64.32 17.58
CA ALA A 12 19.11 64.37 18.04
C ALA A 12 19.47 65.59 18.93
N ALA A 13 19.67 65.35 20.24
CA ALA A 13 20.54 66.02 21.24
C ALA A 13 19.91 65.81 22.65
N GLU A 14 20.40 64.98 23.58
CA GLU A 14 21.67 64.98 24.31
C GLU A 14 21.75 66.00 25.47
N LEU A 15 22.28 65.51 26.61
CA LEU A 15 22.96 66.20 27.72
C LEU A 15 22.22 66.43 29.05
N SER A 16 22.64 65.60 30.01
CA SER A 16 23.37 66.00 31.24
C SER A 16 22.59 66.29 32.52
N GLY A 17 23.06 65.63 33.60
CA GLY A 17 23.11 66.24 34.92
C GLY A 17 22.24 65.56 35.98
N GLN A 18 22.90 64.84 36.88
CA GLN A 18 23.00 65.17 38.31
C GLN A 18 22.77 63.94 39.20
N ALA A 19 23.87 63.35 39.70
CA ALA A 19 23.86 62.58 40.95
C ALA A 19 23.92 63.57 42.13
N PRO A 20 23.34 63.21 43.28
CA PRO A 20 24.19 62.98 44.44
C PRO A 20 23.76 61.79 45.31
N GLU A 21 24.74 60.97 45.71
CA GLU A 21 24.76 60.22 46.98
C GLU A 21 25.16 61.19 48.13
N PRO A 22 25.18 60.81 49.43
CA PRO A 22 24.66 59.60 50.11
C PRO A 22 23.89 59.92 51.43
N ALA A 23 23.23 58.92 52.06
CA ALA A 23 23.15 58.80 53.52
C ALA A 23 22.45 57.51 54.00
N ALA A 24 23.26 56.63 54.60
CA ALA A 24 23.00 55.89 55.84
C ALA A 24 21.54 55.57 56.24
N GLY A 25 21.19 54.28 56.16
CA GLY A 25 20.01 53.72 56.80
C GLY A 25 20.10 52.21 56.91
N ALA A 26 20.54 51.74 58.07
CA ALA A 26 20.70 50.34 58.41
C ALA A 26 19.35 49.57 58.37
N GLY A 27 19.36 48.41 57.73
CA GLY A 27 18.25 47.45 57.74
C GLY A 27 18.70 46.13 57.14
N ALA A 28 19.03 45.16 57.99
CA ALA A 28 19.40 43.80 57.58
C ALA A 28 18.25 43.13 56.79
N PRO A 29 18.49 42.53 55.62
CA PRO A 29 17.46 41.79 54.91
C PRO A 29 17.16 40.47 55.63
N SER A 30 15.88 40.27 55.94
CA SER A 30 15.31 39.04 56.50
C SER A 30 15.69 37.83 55.64
N LEU A 31 16.40 36.87 56.24
CA LEU A 31 16.64 35.55 55.67
C LEU A 31 15.29 34.86 55.37
N GLY A 32 14.97 34.71 54.08
CA GLY A 32 13.84 33.90 53.62
C GLY A 32 13.98 32.42 54.01
N PRO A 33 12.89 31.64 53.91
CA PRO A 33 12.87 30.25 54.37
C PRO A 33 13.86 29.39 53.59
N ARG A 34 14.74 28.69 54.32
CA ARG A 34 15.72 27.73 53.76
C ARG A 34 14.98 26.61 53.02
N VAL A 35 15.08 26.60 51.69
CA VAL A 35 14.71 25.46 50.86
C VAL A 35 15.62 24.28 51.22
N THR A 36 15.10 23.31 51.96
CA THR A 36 15.78 22.03 52.21
C THR A 36 15.60 21.17 50.98
N ILE A 37 16.66 21.02 50.17
CA ILE A 37 16.67 20.11 49.04
C ILE A 37 16.76 18.68 49.58
N ALA A 38 15.67 17.92 49.45
CA ALA A 38 15.65 16.49 49.75
C ALA A 38 16.55 15.74 48.77
N PRO A 39 17.31 14.71 49.20
CA PRO A 39 18.17 13.95 48.30
C PRO A 39 17.33 13.21 47.23
N PRO A 40 17.87 13.00 46.02
CA PRO A 40 17.18 12.28 44.96
C PRO A 40 16.87 10.85 45.42
N ARG A 41 15.61 10.46 45.35
CA ARG A 41 15.18 9.08 45.63
C ARG A 41 15.92 8.15 44.68
N ARG A 42 16.80 7.30 45.21
CA ARG A 42 17.37 6.18 44.45
C ARG A 42 16.21 5.26 44.05
N HIS A 43 15.88 5.22 42.76
CA HIS A 43 15.01 4.19 42.23
C HIS A 43 15.68 2.83 42.47
N ALA A 44 15.14 2.02 43.37
CA ALA A 44 15.54 0.63 43.50
C ALA A 44 15.30 -0.08 42.16
N PRO A 45 16.17 -1.00 41.72
CA PRO A 45 15.92 -1.79 40.52
C PRO A 45 14.62 -2.56 40.71
N ARG A 46 13.63 -2.24 39.86
CA ARG A 46 12.35 -2.96 39.79
C ARG A 46 12.68 -4.43 39.57
N ALA A 47 12.20 -5.29 40.47
CA ALA A 47 12.39 -6.74 40.40
C ALA A 47 12.10 -7.22 38.97
N ALA A 48 13.03 -7.98 38.41
CA ALA A 48 12.96 -8.55 37.07
C ALA A 48 11.94 -9.71 37.03
N GLY A 49 10.66 -9.39 37.26
CA GLY A 49 9.53 -10.32 37.24
C GLY A 49 8.53 -10.07 36.10
N ASP A 50 8.57 -8.88 35.48
CA ASP A 50 7.62 -8.47 34.43
C ASP A 50 8.34 -8.23 33.10
N ALA A 51 9.39 -9.00 32.80
CA ALA A 51 9.92 -9.01 31.45
C ALA A 51 8.84 -9.62 30.55
N ALA A 52 8.04 -8.74 29.93
CA ALA A 52 7.20 -9.08 28.79
C ALA A 52 8.03 -9.99 27.89
N PRO A 53 7.48 -11.13 27.41
CA PRO A 53 8.24 -12.06 26.60
C PRO A 53 8.93 -11.25 25.51
N ALA A 54 10.27 -11.29 25.51
CA ALA A 54 11.05 -10.55 24.53
C ALA A 54 10.42 -10.88 23.17
N PRO A 55 10.09 -9.86 22.33
CA PRO A 55 9.56 -10.12 21.01
C PRO A 55 10.43 -11.19 20.40
N ARG A 56 9.81 -12.34 20.10
CA ARG A 56 10.49 -13.40 19.38
C ARG A 56 10.70 -12.81 18.00
N TYR A 57 11.82 -12.13 17.83
CA TYR A 57 12.32 -11.78 16.52
C TYR A 57 12.76 -13.10 15.90
N THR A 58 11.79 -13.92 15.48
CA THR A 58 12.01 -15.00 14.53
C THR A 58 12.32 -14.33 13.20
N ALA A 59 13.51 -13.75 13.12
CA ALA A 59 13.96 -12.92 12.03
C ALA A 59 14.26 -13.72 10.74
N CYS A 60 13.91 -15.01 10.64
CA CYS A 60 14.33 -15.84 9.51
C CYS A 60 13.32 -16.84 8.93
N ALA A 61 12.11 -17.02 9.48
CA ALA A 61 11.16 -17.93 8.86
C ALA A 61 10.22 -17.14 7.94
N MET A 62 10.34 -17.32 6.63
CA MET A 62 9.20 -17.06 5.74
C MET A 62 8.00 -17.80 6.32
N ASN A 63 6.94 -17.08 6.61
CA ASN A 63 5.73 -17.72 7.09
C ASN A 63 4.95 -18.31 5.91
N TRP A 64 3.87 -19.03 6.22
CA TRP A 64 3.06 -19.68 5.19
C TRP A 64 2.42 -18.66 4.21
N VAL A 65 2.18 -17.42 4.65
CA VAL A 65 1.63 -16.35 3.80
C VAL A 65 2.64 -15.96 2.72
N ASP A 66 3.92 -15.79 3.09
CA ASP A 66 5.00 -15.56 2.12
C ASP A 66 5.10 -16.72 1.11
N GLY A 67 4.96 -17.95 1.59
CA GLY A 67 4.91 -19.15 0.75
C GLY A 67 3.75 -19.13 -0.25
N VAL A 68 2.54 -18.73 0.19
CA VAL A 68 1.36 -18.60 -0.68
C VAL A 68 1.56 -17.51 -1.74
N VAL A 69 2.09 -16.35 -1.36
CA VAL A 69 2.39 -15.26 -2.31
C VAL A 69 3.37 -15.74 -3.38
N LEU A 70 4.46 -16.40 -2.98
CA LEU A 70 5.43 -16.95 -3.93
C LEU A 70 4.83 -18.06 -4.79
N ALA A 71 3.96 -18.90 -4.24
CA ALA A 71 3.26 -19.92 -5.01
C ALA A 71 2.35 -19.29 -6.08
N ILE A 72 1.58 -18.25 -5.74
CA ILE A 72 0.74 -17.53 -6.71
C ILE A 72 1.59 -16.93 -7.83
N LEU A 73 2.70 -16.26 -7.48
CA LEU A 73 3.63 -15.70 -8.47
C LEU A 73 4.23 -16.77 -9.37
N ALA A 74 4.75 -17.85 -8.79
CA ALA A 74 5.39 -18.95 -9.51
C ALA A 74 4.40 -19.66 -10.44
N VAL A 75 3.22 -20.04 -9.93
CA VAL A 75 2.18 -20.69 -10.74
C VAL A 75 1.75 -19.75 -11.87
N SER A 76 1.55 -18.46 -11.58
CA SER A 76 1.15 -17.50 -12.61
C SER A 76 2.22 -17.35 -13.69
N ALA A 77 3.50 -17.25 -13.30
CA ALA A 77 4.64 -17.15 -14.20
C ALA A 77 4.81 -18.41 -15.07
N ILE A 78 4.74 -19.60 -14.47
CA ILE A 78 4.89 -20.89 -15.17
C ILE A 78 3.76 -21.11 -16.17
N LEU A 79 2.52 -20.85 -15.77
CA LEU A 79 1.37 -21.00 -16.67
C LEU A 79 1.45 -20.03 -17.85
N ALA A 80 1.88 -18.79 -17.62
CA ALA A 80 2.03 -17.80 -18.67
C ALA A 80 3.26 -18.08 -19.56
N PHE A 81 4.34 -18.62 -19.02
CA PHE A 81 5.50 -19.08 -19.78
C PHE A 81 5.10 -20.17 -20.80
N PHE A 82 4.31 -21.16 -20.38
CA PHE A 82 3.86 -22.21 -21.30
C PHE A 82 2.82 -21.73 -22.32
N ARG A 83 2.04 -20.71 -21.98
CA ARG A 83 1.03 -20.15 -22.91
C ARG A 83 1.59 -19.13 -23.90
N GLY A 84 2.62 -18.39 -23.51
CA GLY A 84 3.17 -17.26 -24.25
C GLY A 84 2.42 -15.94 -24.00
N LEU A 85 3.12 -14.82 -24.16
CA LEU A 85 2.56 -13.46 -24.00
C LEU A 85 1.40 -13.22 -24.98
N VAL A 86 1.57 -13.56 -26.26
CA VAL A 86 0.59 -13.28 -27.31
C VAL A 86 -0.76 -13.89 -26.97
N ARG A 87 -0.77 -15.14 -26.48
CA ARG A 87 -2.02 -15.81 -26.11
C ARG A 87 -2.70 -15.14 -24.92
N GLU A 88 -1.94 -14.68 -23.94
CA GLU A 88 -2.48 -13.98 -22.77
C GLU A 88 -3.03 -12.60 -23.14
N VAL A 89 -2.26 -11.77 -23.86
CA VAL A 89 -2.68 -10.40 -24.25
C VAL A 89 -3.88 -10.42 -25.19
N LEU A 90 -3.81 -11.22 -26.27
CA LEU A 90 -4.95 -11.39 -27.17
C LEU A 90 -6.14 -12.04 -26.47
N GLY A 91 -5.88 -12.90 -25.48
CA GLY A 91 -6.91 -13.52 -24.66
C GLY A 91 -7.72 -12.50 -23.86
N ILE A 92 -7.04 -11.53 -23.23
CA ILE A 92 -7.67 -10.41 -22.52
C ILE A 92 -8.40 -9.51 -23.50
N GLY A 93 -7.76 -9.16 -24.63
CA GLY A 93 -8.38 -8.39 -25.69
C GLY A 93 -9.68 -9.03 -26.20
N ALA A 94 -9.72 -10.37 -26.33
CA ALA A 94 -10.92 -11.09 -26.73
C ALA A 94 -12.06 -11.00 -25.70
N TRP A 95 -11.75 -11.06 -24.40
CA TRP A 95 -12.76 -10.85 -23.35
C TRP A 95 -13.33 -9.43 -23.40
N VAL A 96 -12.48 -8.41 -23.52
CA VAL A 96 -12.90 -7.01 -23.62
C VAL A 96 -13.72 -6.76 -24.88
N ALA A 97 -13.23 -7.21 -26.03
CA ALA A 97 -13.93 -7.05 -27.31
C ALA A 97 -15.29 -7.76 -27.32
N ALA A 98 -15.38 -8.96 -26.75
CA ALA A 98 -16.66 -9.67 -26.61
C ALA A 98 -17.62 -8.92 -25.68
N ALA A 99 -17.14 -8.36 -24.57
CA ALA A 99 -17.97 -7.55 -23.66
C ALA A 99 -18.49 -6.28 -24.34
N VAL A 100 -17.64 -5.58 -25.10
CA VAL A 100 -18.04 -4.40 -25.89
C VAL A 100 -19.06 -4.79 -26.95
N ALA A 101 -18.82 -5.87 -27.70
CA ALA A 101 -19.77 -6.35 -28.71
C ALA A 101 -21.12 -6.72 -28.10
N ALA A 102 -21.12 -7.41 -26.95
CA ALA A 102 -22.33 -7.72 -26.20
C ALA A 102 -23.07 -6.44 -25.76
N PHE A 103 -22.36 -5.46 -25.23
CA PHE A 103 -22.95 -4.18 -24.80
C PHE A 103 -23.58 -3.39 -25.97
N LEU A 104 -23.01 -3.48 -27.17
CA LEU A 104 -23.53 -2.78 -28.35
C LEU A 104 -24.68 -3.54 -29.03
N ALA A 105 -24.60 -4.87 -29.12
CA ALA A 105 -25.54 -5.66 -29.93
C ALA A 105 -26.67 -6.31 -29.12
N TRP A 106 -26.63 -6.32 -27.77
CA TRP A 106 -27.74 -6.87 -26.98
C TRP A 106 -29.12 -6.23 -27.26
N PRO A 107 -29.27 -4.92 -27.56
CA PRO A 107 -30.59 -4.33 -27.81
C PRO A 107 -31.23 -4.87 -29.10
N GLU A 108 -30.42 -5.23 -30.09
CA GLU A 108 -30.88 -5.80 -31.37
C GLU A 108 -31.27 -7.26 -31.23
N VAL A 109 -30.58 -8.01 -30.35
CA VAL A 109 -30.85 -9.44 -30.10
C VAL A 109 -31.99 -9.64 -29.10
N ARG A 110 -32.22 -8.68 -28.20
CA ARG A 110 -33.24 -8.77 -27.15
C ARG A 110 -34.64 -9.13 -27.67
N PRO A 111 -35.18 -8.54 -28.75
CA PRO A 111 -36.54 -8.86 -29.23
C PRO A 111 -36.73 -10.34 -29.55
N TRP A 112 -35.73 -11.00 -30.14
CA TRP A 112 -35.80 -12.42 -30.46
C TRP A 112 -35.82 -13.32 -29.21
N VAL A 113 -35.16 -12.87 -28.14
CA VAL A 113 -35.09 -13.59 -26.86
C VAL A 113 -36.32 -13.33 -26.00
N GLY A 114 -36.82 -12.09 -26.00
CA GLY A 114 -37.93 -11.64 -25.16
C GLY A 114 -39.26 -12.33 -25.45
N GLU A 115 -39.44 -12.89 -26.65
CA GLU A 115 -40.60 -13.72 -26.97
C GLU A 115 -40.65 -15.05 -26.21
N HIS A 116 -39.50 -15.50 -25.68
CA HIS A 116 -39.34 -16.84 -25.12
C HIS A 116 -38.88 -16.83 -23.65
N VAL A 117 -38.46 -15.68 -23.13
CA VAL A 117 -37.81 -15.58 -21.81
C VAL A 117 -38.45 -14.45 -21.00
N GLU A 118 -39.10 -14.83 -19.90
CA GLU A 118 -39.48 -13.94 -18.81
C GLU A 118 -38.69 -14.30 -17.55
N PRO A 119 -38.36 -13.36 -16.67
CA PRO A 119 -38.66 -11.91 -16.69
C PRO A 119 -37.68 -11.08 -17.55
N ASP A 120 -38.00 -9.79 -17.76
CA ASP A 120 -37.23 -8.86 -18.62
C ASP A 120 -35.73 -8.80 -18.31
N TRP A 121 -35.35 -8.80 -17.03
CA TRP A 121 -33.93 -8.77 -16.64
C TRP A 121 -33.19 -10.03 -17.11
N LEU A 122 -33.88 -11.18 -17.15
CA LEU A 122 -33.34 -12.44 -17.63
C LEU A 122 -33.23 -12.42 -19.16
N ALA A 123 -34.23 -11.90 -19.87
CA ALA A 123 -34.16 -11.74 -21.33
C ALA A 123 -32.97 -10.87 -21.75
N ASN A 124 -32.73 -9.76 -21.04
CA ASN A 124 -31.57 -8.89 -21.27
C ASN A 124 -30.25 -9.62 -21.00
N ALA A 125 -30.17 -10.37 -19.89
CA ALA A 125 -28.99 -11.15 -19.54
C ALA A 125 -28.70 -12.25 -20.57
N VAL A 126 -29.73 -12.94 -21.06
CA VAL A 126 -29.61 -13.99 -22.08
C VAL A 126 -29.20 -13.40 -23.43
N ALA A 127 -29.78 -12.27 -23.84
CA ALA A 127 -29.40 -11.60 -25.08
C ALA A 127 -27.93 -11.13 -25.04
N ALA A 128 -27.54 -10.39 -24.01
CA ALA A 128 -26.16 -9.92 -23.84
C ALA A 128 -25.19 -11.09 -23.67
N GLY A 129 -25.53 -12.07 -22.84
CA GLY A 129 -24.72 -13.26 -22.61
C GLY A 129 -24.56 -14.13 -23.86
N GLY A 130 -25.62 -14.27 -24.66
CA GLY A 130 -25.60 -14.99 -25.93
C GLY A 130 -24.65 -14.34 -26.93
N VAL A 131 -24.77 -13.02 -27.14
CA VAL A 131 -23.84 -12.28 -28.00
C VAL A 131 -22.41 -12.39 -27.48
N PHE A 132 -22.22 -12.18 -26.17
CA PHE A 132 -20.93 -12.28 -25.52
C PHE A 132 -20.25 -13.62 -25.81
N LEU A 133 -20.97 -14.73 -25.59
CA LEU A 133 -20.43 -16.07 -25.77
C LEU A 133 -20.11 -16.38 -27.23
N VAL A 134 -20.99 -16.00 -28.16
CA VAL A 134 -20.77 -16.22 -29.60
C VAL A 134 -19.53 -15.46 -30.07
N VAL A 135 -19.44 -14.16 -29.74
CA VAL A 135 -18.29 -13.33 -30.13
C VAL A 135 -17.02 -13.82 -29.46
N LEU A 136 -17.07 -14.14 -28.17
CA LEU A 136 -15.93 -14.67 -27.44
C LEU A 136 -15.42 -15.97 -28.07
N LEU A 137 -16.31 -16.89 -28.44
CA LEU A 137 -15.93 -18.17 -29.05
C LEU A 137 -15.20 -17.94 -30.39
N VAL A 138 -15.76 -17.09 -31.26
CA VAL A 138 -15.13 -16.74 -32.54
C VAL A 138 -13.74 -16.12 -32.31
N LEU A 139 -13.64 -15.15 -31.41
CA LEU A 139 -12.37 -14.51 -31.08
C LEU A 139 -11.37 -15.53 -30.49
N LYS A 140 -11.80 -16.47 -29.65
CA LYS A 140 -10.90 -17.49 -29.08
C LYS A 140 -10.31 -18.40 -30.15
N VAL A 141 -11.09 -18.75 -31.18
CA VAL A 141 -10.57 -19.50 -32.35
C VAL A 141 -9.52 -18.69 -33.09
N VAL A 142 -9.80 -17.40 -33.38
CA VAL A 142 -8.86 -16.50 -34.06
C VAL A 142 -7.57 -16.35 -33.24
N VAL A 143 -7.68 -16.10 -31.93
CA VAL A 143 -6.54 -15.97 -31.03
C VAL A 143 -5.71 -17.24 -30.99
N ALA A 144 -6.35 -18.41 -30.91
CA ALA A 144 -5.64 -19.70 -30.91
C ALA A 144 -4.86 -19.90 -32.21
N TRP A 145 -5.43 -19.51 -33.35
CA TRP A 145 -4.79 -19.58 -34.66
C TRP A 145 -3.60 -18.62 -34.79
N ILE A 146 -3.72 -17.38 -34.31
CA ILE A 146 -2.62 -16.41 -34.30
C ILE A 146 -1.50 -16.89 -33.38
N ALA A 147 -1.83 -17.26 -32.14
CA ALA A 147 -0.84 -17.73 -31.16
C ALA A 147 -0.07 -18.95 -31.67
N ALA A 148 -0.75 -19.89 -32.32
CA ALA A 148 -0.11 -21.08 -32.90
C ALA A 148 0.87 -20.75 -34.04
N ARG A 149 0.74 -19.60 -34.71
CA ARG A 149 1.74 -19.13 -35.69
C ARG A 149 2.95 -18.51 -35.02
N VAL A 150 2.74 -17.70 -33.99
CA VAL A 150 3.84 -17.09 -33.25
C VAL A 150 4.71 -18.17 -32.61
N GLU A 151 4.08 -19.19 -32.01
CA GLU A 151 4.78 -20.30 -31.38
C GLU A 151 5.65 -21.11 -32.37
N ARG A 152 5.19 -21.27 -33.62
CA ARG A 152 5.93 -21.97 -34.68
C ARG A 152 7.02 -21.13 -35.34
N SER A 153 7.09 -19.84 -35.02
CA SER A 153 8.08 -18.92 -35.60
C SER A 153 9.34 -18.85 -34.75
N ALA A 154 10.38 -18.18 -35.26
CA ALA A 154 11.59 -17.87 -34.49
C ALA A 154 11.31 -17.04 -33.22
N LEU A 155 10.15 -16.38 -33.12
CA LEU A 155 9.75 -15.58 -31.97
C LEU A 155 9.14 -16.39 -30.83
N GLY A 156 8.87 -17.70 -31.02
CA GLY A 156 8.20 -18.52 -30.00
C GLY A 156 8.94 -18.55 -28.65
N GLY A 157 10.27 -18.56 -28.66
CA GLY A 157 11.07 -18.49 -27.43
C GLY A 157 10.94 -17.14 -26.71
N VAL A 158 10.94 -16.04 -27.47
CA VAL A 158 10.76 -14.68 -26.93
C VAL A 158 9.35 -14.50 -26.37
N ASP A 159 8.33 -15.00 -27.07
CA ASP A 159 6.93 -14.96 -26.63
C ASP A 159 6.74 -15.67 -25.28
N ARG A 160 7.39 -16.82 -25.06
CA ARG A 160 7.35 -17.53 -23.78
C ARG A 160 8.09 -16.79 -22.67
N ALA A 161 9.26 -16.20 -22.96
CA ALA A 161 10.01 -15.41 -21.99
C ALA A 161 9.23 -14.16 -21.55
N LEU A 162 8.62 -13.45 -22.49
CA LEU A 162 7.72 -12.34 -22.18
C LEU A 162 6.46 -12.81 -21.44
N GLY A 163 5.96 -14.00 -21.77
CA GLY A 163 4.88 -14.66 -21.05
C GLY A 163 5.22 -14.85 -19.57
N LEU A 164 6.45 -15.24 -19.23
CA LEU A 164 6.90 -15.37 -17.84
C LEU A 164 6.83 -14.02 -17.10
N VAL A 165 7.36 -12.95 -17.69
CA VAL A 165 7.34 -11.59 -17.10
C VAL A 165 5.90 -11.11 -16.91
N PHE A 166 5.05 -11.31 -17.93
CA PHE A 166 3.63 -11.00 -17.84
C PHE A 166 2.93 -11.82 -16.75
N GLY A 167 3.25 -13.10 -16.63
CA GLY A 167 2.72 -13.98 -15.58
C GLY A 167 3.11 -13.53 -14.18
N LEU A 168 4.35 -13.06 -13.97
CA LEU A 168 4.76 -12.46 -12.71
C LEU A 168 3.97 -11.18 -12.41
N ALA A 169 3.84 -10.27 -13.38
CA ALA A 169 3.06 -9.04 -13.22
C ALA A 169 1.59 -9.35 -12.89
N ARG A 170 0.98 -10.31 -13.59
CA ARG A 170 -0.39 -10.77 -13.32
C ARG A 170 -0.51 -11.40 -11.94
N GLY A 171 0.45 -12.23 -11.53
CA GLY A 171 0.47 -12.84 -10.20
C GLY A 171 0.54 -11.78 -9.10
N ALA A 172 1.41 -10.77 -9.27
CA ALA A 172 1.54 -9.64 -8.36
C ALA A 172 0.22 -8.84 -8.30
N PHE A 173 -0.40 -8.58 -9.45
CA PHE A 173 -1.71 -7.93 -9.52
C PHE A 173 -2.78 -8.71 -8.75
N VAL A 174 -2.83 -10.04 -8.88
CA VAL A 174 -3.79 -10.89 -8.13
C VAL A 174 -3.56 -10.79 -6.63
N VAL A 175 -2.31 -10.82 -6.17
CA VAL A 175 -1.98 -10.70 -4.74
C VAL A 175 -2.37 -9.32 -4.19
N VAL A 176 -2.06 -8.26 -4.93
CA VAL A 176 -2.46 -6.88 -4.58
C VAL A 176 -3.99 -6.75 -4.53
N LEU A 177 -4.70 -7.29 -5.53
CA LEU A 177 -6.15 -7.26 -5.54
C LEU A 177 -6.74 -8.05 -4.35
N ALA A 178 -6.18 -9.20 -4.01
CA ALA A 178 -6.58 -9.97 -2.85
C ALA A 178 -6.37 -9.21 -1.54
N TYR A 179 -5.26 -8.48 -1.40
CA TYR A 179 -5.00 -7.59 -0.26
C TYR A 179 -6.06 -6.49 -0.15
N ILE A 180 -6.34 -5.77 -1.24
CA ILE A 180 -7.35 -4.69 -1.27
C ILE A 180 -8.73 -5.24 -0.87
N LEU A 181 -9.11 -6.41 -1.40
CA LEU A 181 -10.37 -7.04 -1.06
C LEU A 181 -10.39 -7.48 0.42
N ALA A 182 -9.32 -8.11 0.91
CA ALA A 182 -9.22 -8.54 2.30
C ALA A 182 -9.38 -7.35 3.26
N GLU A 183 -8.71 -6.24 2.98
CA GLU A 183 -8.80 -5.03 3.79
C GLU A 183 -10.19 -4.40 3.74
N ARG A 184 -10.83 -4.44 2.56
CA ARG A 184 -12.18 -3.91 2.38
C ARG A 184 -13.23 -4.65 3.22
N PHE A 185 -13.06 -5.96 3.42
CA PHE A 185 -14.01 -6.79 4.17
C PHE A 185 -13.60 -7.01 5.64
N PHE A 186 -12.30 -6.96 5.95
CA PHE A 186 -11.76 -7.24 7.27
C PHE A 186 -10.74 -6.17 7.69
N PRO A 187 -11.04 -5.40 8.74
CA PRO A 187 -10.09 -4.47 9.36
C PRO A 187 -8.76 -5.13 9.75
N MET A 188 -7.65 -4.42 9.57
CA MET A 188 -6.26 -4.91 9.75
C MET A 188 -5.96 -5.42 11.16
N ASP A 189 -6.59 -4.83 12.18
CA ASP A 189 -6.48 -5.23 13.59
C ASP A 189 -6.95 -6.68 13.81
N ARG A 190 -7.86 -7.18 12.98
CA ARG A 190 -8.40 -8.54 13.05
C ARG A 190 -7.61 -9.57 12.24
N TRP A 191 -6.58 -9.16 11.52
CA TRP A 191 -5.81 -10.08 10.70
C TRP A 191 -5.01 -11.07 11.57
N PRO A 192 -4.76 -12.31 11.12
CA PRO A 192 -3.85 -13.21 11.81
C PRO A 192 -2.44 -12.60 11.93
N ALA A 193 -1.73 -12.91 13.02
CA ALA A 193 -0.36 -12.41 13.24
C ALA A 193 0.57 -12.76 12.08
N ASP A 194 0.43 -13.97 11.52
CA ASP A 194 1.19 -14.41 10.34
C ASP A 194 1.04 -13.46 9.14
N VAL A 195 -0.15 -12.89 8.90
CA VAL A 195 -0.34 -11.97 7.77
C VAL A 195 0.34 -10.64 8.03
N ARG A 196 0.22 -10.11 9.25
CA ARG A 196 0.84 -8.83 9.65
C ARG A 196 2.37 -8.88 9.65
N GLU A 197 2.93 -10.04 9.97
CA GLU A 197 4.38 -10.26 10.05
C GLU A 197 4.98 -10.74 8.72
N ALA A 198 4.15 -10.99 7.69
CA ALA A 198 4.61 -11.48 6.40
C ALA A 198 5.61 -10.51 5.76
N ARG A 199 6.69 -11.06 5.19
CA ARG A 199 7.73 -10.27 4.51
C ARG A 199 7.22 -9.66 3.22
N ALA A 200 6.28 -10.31 2.55
CA ALA A 200 5.62 -9.81 1.35
C ALA A 200 4.70 -8.61 1.64
N LEU A 201 4.24 -8.43 2.89
CA LEU A 201 3.20 -7.45 3.23
C LEU A 201 3.53 -6.02 2.78
N PRO A 202 4.72 -5.44 3.06
CA PRO A 202 5.02 -4.07 2.66
C PRO A 202 5.01 -3.89 1.13
N LEU A 203 5.54 -4.88 0.40
CA LEU A 203 5.57 -4.82 -1.05
C LEU A 203 4.15 -4.87 -1.64
N VAL A 204 3.30 -5.72 -1.06
CA VAL A 204 1.89 -5.87 -1.48
C VAL A 204 1.09 -4.62 -1.13
N SER A 205 1.26 -4.04 0.06
CA SER A 205 0.59 -2.81 0.46
C SER A 205 1.03 -1.61 -0.36
N ASP A 206 2.32 -1.54 -0.73
CA ASP A 206 2.84 -0.48 -1.61
C ASP A 206 2.25 -0.58 -3.01
N GLY A 207 2.17 -1.80 -3.55
CA GLY A 207 1.46 -2.09 -4.80
C GLY A 207 -0.02 -1.73 -4.73
N ALA A 208 -0.68 -2.04 -3.61
CA ALA A 208 -2.09 -1.68 -3.40
C ALA A 208 -2.30 -0.17 -3.35
N ARG A 209 -1.46 0.57 -2.62
CA ARG A 209 -1.50 2.04 -2.58
C ARG A 209 -1.27 2.65 -3.96
N TRP A 210 -0.28 2.15 -4.70
CA TRP A 210 -0.03 2.59 -6.06
C TRP A 210 -1.23 2.35 -6.97
N LEU A 211 -1.85 1.16 -6.89
CA LEU A 211 -3.01 0.80 -7.70
C LEU A 211 -4.24 1.65 -7.35
N VAL A 212 -4.52 1.85 -6.06
CA VAL A 212 -5.63 2.67 -5.57
C VAL A 212 -5.46 4.15 -5.94
N ALA A 213 -4.23 4.64 -6.01
CA ALA A 213 -3.95 6.01 -6.47
C ALA A 213 -4.36 6.25 -7.93
N GLN A 214 -4.41 5.21 -8.77
CA GLN A 214 -4.88 5.30 -10.16
C GLN A 214 -6.40 5.37 -10.28
N LEU A 215 -7.15 5.05 -9.21
CA LEU A 215 -8.60 5.07 -9.24
C LEU A 215 -9.16 6.49 -9.07
N PRO A 216 -10.29 6.82 -9.71
CA PRO A 216 -11.04 8.04 -9.45
C PRO A 216 -11.40 8.17 -7.95
N PRO A 217 -11.37 9.37 -7.36
CA PRO A 217 -11.62 9.58 -5.93
C PRO A 217 -12.90 8.92 -5.40
N GLU A 218 -13.91 8.78 -6.24
CA GLU A 218 -15.24 8.27 -5.90
C GLU A 218 -15.25 6.78 -5.57
N ILE A 219 -14.28 6.00 -6.09
CA ILE A 219 -14.23 4.53 -5.98
C ILE A 219 -13.04 4.07 -5.12
N ARG A 220 -12.25 5.00 -4.56
CA ARG A 220 -11.05 4.65 -3.78
C ARG A 220 -11.42 3.88 -2.51
N PRO A 221 -10.97 2.62 -2.35
CA PRO A 221 -11.08 1.94 -1.06
C PRO A 221 -10.17 2.63 -0.03
N GLY A 222 -10.67 2.77 1.20
CA GLY A 222 -9.85 3.19 2.33
C GLY A 222 -8.86 2.07 2.67
N ILE A 223 -7.58 2.33 2.47
CA ILE A 223 -6.48 1.42 2.79
C ILE A 223 -5.61 2.05 3.88
N GLU A 224 -5.58 1.43 5.05
CA GLU A 224 -4.70 1.74 6.16
C GLU A 224 -3.29 1.24 5.84
N GLY A 225 -2.28 2.06 6.17
CA GLY A 225 -0.89 1.69 5.91
C GLY A 225 -0.45 0.48 6.75
N PRO A 226 0.65 -0.21 6.38
CA PRO A 226 1.20 -1.29 7.19
C PRO A 226 1.44 -0.81 8.63
N PRO A 227 1.22 -1.67 9.65
CA PRO A 227 1.64 -1.35 11.00
C PRO A 227 3.16 -1.06 10.99
N GLU A 228 3.56 0.08 11.55
CA GLU A 228 4.98 0.40 11.72
C GLU A 228 5.64 -0.72 12.53
N ARG A 229 6.59 -1.43 11.92
CA ARG A 229 7.37 -2.42 12.66
C ARG A 229 8.29 -1.66 13.63
N PRO A 230 8.34 -2.04 14.92
CA PRO A 230 9.35 -1.53 15.83
C PRO A 230 10.74 -1.89 15.28
N VAL A 231 11.47 -0.91 14.75
CA VAL A 231 12.87 -1.08 14.37
C VAL A 231 13.66 -1.18 15.67
N PRO A 232 14.41 -2.28 15.93
CA PRO A 232 15.25 -2.35 17.11
C PRO A 232 16.16 -1.12 17.16
N GLY A 233 16.16 -0.42 18.28
CA GLY A 233 17.01 0.76 18.43
C GLY A 233 18.48 0.38 18.29
N LEU A 234 19.34 1.34 17.95
CA LEU A 234 20.79 1.12 18.01
C LEU A 234 21.21 0.56 19.39
N ASP A 235 20.55 1.01 20.45
CA ASP A 235 20.76 0.52 21.82
C ASP A 235 20.36 -0.96 22.01
N ASP A 236 19.37 -1.45 21.26
CA ASP A 236 18.97 -2.86 21.26
C ASP A 236 19.94 -3.73 20.45
N LEU A 237 20.54 -3.17 19.39
CA LEU A 237 21.57 -3.84 18.57
C LEU A 237 22.93 -3.89 19.24
N LEU A 238 23.26 -2.87 20.04
CA LEU A 238 24.51 -2.78 20.80
C LEU A 238 24.44 -3.55 22.11
N ARG A 239 23.26 -4.00 22.53
CA ARG A 239 23.12 -4.90 23.68
C ARG A 239 23.79 -6.24 23.36
N PRO A 240 24.86 -6.62 24.07
CA PRO A 240 25.46 -7.94 23.90
C PRO A 240 24.39 -9.00 24.20
N PRO A 241 24.33 -10.11 23.44
CA PRO A 241 23.41 -11.20 23.76
C PRO A 241 23.66 -11.61 25.21
N ALA A 242 22.61 -11.54 26.03
CA ALA A 242 22.68 -11.95 27.41
C ALA A 242 23.13 -13.42 27.40
N ARG A 243 24.38 -13.66 27.82
CA ARG A 243 24.88 -15.02 28.05
C ARG A 243 23.96 -15.63 29.08
N ASP A 244 23.12 -16.55 28.64
CA ASP A 244 22.42 -17.47 29.50
C ASP A 244 23.49 -18.22 30.30
N ARG A 245 23.63 -17.85 31.58
CA ARG A 245 24.43 -18.63 32.51
C ARG A 245 23.59 -19.86 32.84
N THR A 246 23.80 -20.92 32.07
CA THR A 246 23.50 -22.31 32.46
C THR A 246 24.22 -22.65 33.76
#